data_AF-A0A1B6I9N8-F1
#
_entry.id   AF-A0A1B6I9N8-F1
#
_cell.length_a   1.000
_cell.length_b   1.000
_cell.length_c   1.000
_cell.angle_alpha   90.00
_cell.angle_beta   90.00
_cell.angle_gamma   90.00
#
_symmetry.space_group_name_H-M   'P 1'
#
loop_
_entity.id
_entity.type
_entity.pdbx_description
1 polymer ?
#
loop_
_entity_poly.entity_id
_entity_poly.type
_entity_poly.pdbx_seq_one_letter_code
_entity_poly.pdbx_strand_id
1 'polypeptide(L)'
;GKVVASAGPEHVWKIHDAYRKSDGKEVSVFVFEKRSAEKLHKPKRKETVTELLRGSVRQLERFRHPKVLQVHHPIEECNDTLAFASEPVLASLANILAFQEPSQVGPPATGASQHPP
;
A
#
# COMPACT_ATOMS: atom_id res chain seq x y z
N GLY A 1 3.67 -10.10 -8.93
CA GLY A 1 2.91 -9.94 -10.17
C GLY A 1 2.25 -8.57 -10.18
N LYS A 2 1.01 -8.50 -10.62
CA LYS A 2 0.22 -7.27 -10.75
C LYS A 2 -0.07 -6.68 -9.36
N VAL A 3 -0.13 -5.35 -9.29
CA VAL A 3 -0.65 -4.65 -8.10
C VAL A 3 -2.16 -4.86 -8.03
N VAL A 4 -2.63 -5.46 -6.94
CA VAL A 4 -4.06 -5.76 -6.70
C VAL A 4 -4.69 -4.80 -5.68
N ALA A 5 -3.88 -4.25 -4.77
CA ALA A 5 -4.36 -3.39 -3.71
C ALA A 5 -3.26 -2.49 -3.13
N SER A 6 -3.65 -1.63 -2.20
CA SER A 6 -2.74 -0.86 -1.36
C SER A 6 -3.23 -0.81 0.09
N ALA A 7 -2.31 -0.71 1.04
CA ALA A 7 -2.64 -0.74 2.47
C ALA A 7 -1.69 0.10 3.33
N GLY A 8 -1.99 0.14 4.63
CA GLY A 8 -1.27 0.91 5.63
C GLY A 8 -1.55 2.41 5.58
N PRO A 9 -0.97 3.19 6.50
CA PRO A 9 -1.05 4.65 6.49
C PRO A 9 -0.64 5.20 5.12
N GLU A 10 -1.40 6.17 4.60
CA GLU A 10 -1.13 6.81 3.29
C GLU A 10 -0.99 5.82 2.10
N HIS A 11 -1.52 4.60 2.22
CA HIS A 11 -1.43 3.57 1.18
C HIS A 11 0.01 3.24 0.74
N VAL A 12 0.96 3.34 1.66
CA VAL A 12 2.40 3.13 1.41
C VAL A 12 2.75 1.71 0.98
N TRP A 13 1.97 0.71 1.40
CA TRP A 13 2.17 -0.65 0.94
C TRP A 13 1.47 -0.85 -0.41
N LYS A 14 2.22 -1.24 -1.43
CA LYS A 14 1.67 -1.83 -2.65
C LYS A 14 1.57 -3.33 -2.46
N ILE A 15 0.41 -3.88 -2.78
CA ILE A 15 0.12 -5.30 -2.61
C ILE A 15 0.09 -5.94 -3.98
N HIS A 16 0.98 -6.90 -4.19
CA HIS A 16 1.09 -7.66 -5.42
C HIS A 16 0.55 -9.06 -5.24
N ASP A 17 -0.12 -9.58 -6.26
CA ASP A 17 -0.31 -11.04 -6.38
C ASP A 17 1.03 -11.74 -6.56
N ALA A 18 1.16 -12.97 -6.08
CA ALA A 18 2.35 -13.78 -6.26
C ALA A 18 2.06 -15.26 -6.00
N TYR A 19 3.03 -16.10 -6.40
CA TYR A 19 3.05 -17.53 -6.09
C TYR A 19 4.33 -17.85 -5.35
N ARG A 20 4.22 -18.54 -4.22
CA ARG A 20 5.40 -18.99 -3.45
C ARG A 20 6.09 -20.13 -4.20
N LYS A 21 7.37 -19.94 -4.50
CA LYS A 21 8.15 -20.88 -5.34
C LYS A 21 8.22 -22.32 -4.79
N SER A 22 8.20 -22.48 -3.46
CA SER A 22 8.40 -23.80 -2.83
C SER A 22 7.24 -24.76 -3.04
N ASP A 23 6.00 -24.25 -3.12
CA ASP A 23 4.79 -25.08 -3.16
C ASP A 23 3.71 -24.56 -4.12
N GLY A 24 3.99 -23.50 -4.87
CA GLY A 24 3.09 -22.93 -5.86
C GLY A 24 1.82 -22.29 -5.29
N LYS A 25 1.74 -22.09 -3.96
CA LYS A 25 0.57 -21.46 -3.35
C LYS A 25 0.51 -19.99 -3.65
N GLU A 26 -0.71 -19.51 -3.88
CA GLU A 26 -0.99 -18.08 -3.98
C GLU A 26 -0.63 -17.39 -2.66
N VAL A 27 -0.06 -16.20 -2.79
CA VAL A 27 0.31 -15.31 -1.70
C VAL A 27 0.16 -13.86 -2.16
N SER A 28 0.18 -12.94 -1.21
CA SER A 28 0.34 -11.52 -1.52
C SER A 28 1.66 -11.00 -0.99
N VAL A 29 2.33 -10.18 -1.79
CA VAL A 29 3.59 -9.52 -1.41
C VAL A 29 3.32 -8.05 -1.19
N PHE A 30 3.57 -7.58 0.02
CA PHE A 30 3.51 -6.19 0.39
C PHE A 30 4.87 -5.57 0.15
N VAL A 31 4.92 -4.48 -0.62
CA VAL A 31 6.15 -3.76 -0.96
C VAL A 31 5.99 -2.29 -0.59
N PHE A 32 6.96 -1.78 0.15
CA PHE A 32 7.11 -0.35 0.43
C PHE A 32 8.42 0.13 -0.20
N GLU A 33 8.33 1.09 -1.11
CA GLU A 33 9.49 1.78 -1.68
C GLU A 33 9.90 2.96 -0.79
N LYS A 34 11.11 2.90 -0.22
CA LYS A 34 11.59 3.90 0.75
C LYS A 34 11.69 5.31 0.15
N ARG A 35 11.91 5.42 -1.17
CA ARG A 35 11.91 6.70 -1.91
C ARG A 35 10.57 7.43 -1.78
N SER A 36 9.45 6.71 -1.59
CA SER A 36 8.13 7.29 -1.38
C SER A 36 8.10 8.21 -0.16
N ALA A 37 8.89 7.90 0.87
CA ALA A 37 8.99 8.69 2.10
C ALA A 37 9.96 9.88 1.99
N GLU A 38 10.74 10.01 0.91
CA GLU A 38 11.66 11.13 0.68
C GLU A 38 10.93 12.40 0.23
N LYS A 39 9.73 12.26 -0.33
CA LYS A 39 8.88 13.40 -0.76
C LYS A 39 8.42 14.29 0.39
N LEU A 40 8.57 13.82 1.63
CA LEU A 40 8.25 14.57 2.82
C LEU A 40 9.52 15.33 3.23
N HIS A 41 9.52 16.65 3.03
CA HIS A 41 10.65 17.61 3.18
C HIS A 41 11.28 17.72 4.60
N LYS A 42 11.45 16.61 5.33
CA LYS A 42 12.10 16.54 6.63
C LYS A 42 13.23 15.49 6.62
N PRO A 43 14.48 15.89 6.88
CA PRO A 43 15.59 14.95 7.09
C PRO A 43 15.22 13.88 8.13
N LYS A 44 15.72 12.65 7.96
CA LYS A 44 15.48 11.46 8.81
C LYS A 44 14.09 10.82 8.73
N ARG A 45 13.10 11.45 8.10
CA ARG A 45 11.74 10.86 8.05
C ARG A 45 11.70 9.52 7.33
N LYS A 46 12.47 9.35 6.25
CA LYS A 46 12.57 8.07 5.54
C LYS A 46 12.92 6.92 6.48
N GLU A 47 13.94 7.12 7.31
CA GLU A 47 14.42 6.11 8.25
C GLU A 47 13.42 5.86 9.37
N THR A 48 12.83 6.92 9.94
CA THR A 48 11.75 6.79 10.94
C THR A 48 10.55 6.01 10.40
N VAL A 49 10.10 6.30 9.18
CA VAL A 49 8.98 5.60 8.54
C VAL A 49 9.35 4.14 8.27
N THR A 50 10.55 3.89 7.76
CA THR A 50 11.05 2.53 7.49
C THR A 50 11.07 1.70 8.79
N GLU A 51 11.61 2.25 9.87
CA GLU A 51 11.65 1.59 11.18
C GLU A 51 10.26 1.32 11.76
N LEU A 52 9.36 2.31 11.67
CA LEU A 52 7.98 2.16 12.12
C LEU A 52 7.28 1.01 11.38
N LEU A 53 7.34 1.02 10.04
CA LEU A 53 6.71 0.01 9.20
C LEU A 53 7.28 -1.38 9.48
N ARG A 54 8.61 -1.49 9.60
CA ARG A 54 9.29 -2.75 9.94
C ARG A 54 8.85 -3.26 11.31
N GLY A 55 8.76 -2.38 12.31
CA GLY A 55 8.27 -2.70 13.64
C GLY A 55 6.81 -3.19 13.63
N SER A 56 5.94 -2.53 12.87
CA SER A 56 4.53 -2.92 12.75
C SER A 56 4.36 -4.32 12.15
N VAL A 57 5.13 -4.69 11.13
CA VAL A 57 5.05 -6.05 10.54
C VAL A 57 5.59 -7.10 11.51
N ARG A 58 6.70 -6.83 12.20
CA ARG A 58 7.21 -7.72 13.26
C ARG A 58 6.22 -7.92 14.40
N GLN A 59 5.42 -6.91 14.71
CA GLN A 59 4.33 -7.04 15.67
C GLN A 59 3.17 -7.87 15.11
N LEU A 60 2.80 -7.65 13.84
CA LEU A 60 1.77 -8.43 13.15
C LEU A 60 2.10 -9.93 13.12
N GLU A 61 3.36 -10.29 12.89
CA GLU A 61 3.85 -11.68 12.90
C GLU A 61 3.59 -12.41 14.24
N ARG A 62 3.44 -11.68 15.35
CA ARG A 62 3.17 -12.26 16.68
C ARG A 62 1.70 -12.56 16.90
N PHE A 63 0.79 -11.98 16.13
CA PHE A 63 -0.65 -12.23 16.25
C PHE A 63 -1.05 -13.44 15.41
N ARG A 64 -1.72 -14.41 16.04
CA ARG A 64 -2.30 -15.57 15.36
C ARG A 64 -3.79 -15.64 15.64
N HIS A 65 -4.57 -15.05 14.75
CA HIS A 65 -6.02 -15.04 14.84
C HIS A 65 -6.64 -15.15 13.45
N PRO A 66 -7.72 -15.94 13.24
CA PRO A 66 -8.34 -16.14 11.92
C PRO A 66 -8.95 -14.88 11.28
N LYS A 67 -8.94 -13.74 11.98
CA LYS A 67 -9.44 -12.44 11.52
C LYS A 67 -8.34 -11.37 11.45
N VAL A 68 -7.08 -11.79 11.58
CA VAL A 68 -5.91 -10.91 11.47
C VAL A 68 -5.06 -11.46 10.33
N LEU A 69 -4.55 -10.56 9.49
CA LEU A 69 -3.77 -10.91 8.30
C LEU A 69 -2.59 -11.84 8.68
N GLN A 70 -2.55 -13.02 8.07
CA GLN A 70 -1.49 -13.99 8.34
C GLN A 70 -0.24 -13.71 7.50
N VAL A 71 0.89 -13.49 8.16
CA VAL A 71 2.21 -13.38 7.52
C VAL A 71 2.77 -14.79 7.26
N HIS A 72 3.17 -15.05 6.02
CA HIS A 72 3.78 -16.31 5.58
C HIS A 72 5.30 -16.20 5.43
N HIS A 73 5.79 -15.04 5.00
CA HIS A 73 7.23 -14.74 4.92
C HIS A 73 7.50 -13.44 5.69
N PRO A 74 8.45 -13.44 6.62
CA PRO A 74 8.72 -12.29 7.47
C PRO A 74 9.18 -11.08 6.66
N ILE A 75 9.22 -9.93 7.33
CA ILE A 75 9.72 -8.71 6.68
C ILE A 75 11.21 -8.77 6.37
N GLU A 76 11.53 -8.49 5.10
CA GLU A 76 12.87 -8.30 4.60
C GLU A 76 13.11 -6.83 4.23
N GLU A 77 14.35 -6.40 4.38
CA GLU A 77 14.79 -5.05 4.09
C GLU A 77 15.91 -5.09 3.05
N CYS A 78 15.73 -4.31 1.98
CA CYS A 78 16.77 -4.00 1.00
C CYS A 78 17.11 -2.52 1.10
N ASN A 79 18.07 -2.05 0.28
CA ASN A 79 18.48 -0.64 0.28
C ASN A 79 17.30 0.31 0.03
N ASP A 80 16.45 -0.02 -0.94
CA ASP A 80 15.37 0.86 -1.42
C ASP A 80 13.96 0.40 -1.04
N THR A 81 13.81 -0.78 -0.44
CA THR A 81 12.50 -1.39 -0.19
C THR A 81 12.40 -2.10 1.15
N LEU A 82 11.18 -2.18 1.67
CA LEU A 82 10.74 -3.20 2.63
C LEU A 82 9.73 -4.12 1.96
N ALA A 83 9.78 -5.41 2.25
CA ALA A 83 8.80 -6.35 1.74
C ALA A 83 8.50 -7.50 2.70
N PHE A 84 7.27 -8.01 2.68
CA PHE A 84 6.88 -9.24 3.38
C PHE A 84 5.80 -9.97 2.57
N ALA A 85 5.55 -11.25 2.85
CA ALA A 85 4.49 -12.00 2.19
C ALA A 85 3.42 -12.48 3.18
N SER A 86 2.16 -12.45 2.76
CA SER A 86 1.00 -12.88 3.54
C SER A 86 0.20 -13.95 2.79
N GLU A 87 -0.88 -14.39 3.43
CA GLU A 87 -2.00 -15.03 2.73
C GLU A 87 -2.50 -14.15 1.54
N PRO A 88 -3.14 -14.74 0.53
CA PRO A 88 -3.70 -13.99 -0.59
C PRO A 88 -4.67 -12.88 -0.15
N VAL A 89 -4.43 -11.67 -0.65
CA VAL A 89 -5.28 -10.50 -0.45
C VAL A 89 -5.94 -10.14 -1.76
N LEU A 90 -7.28 -10.18 -1.78
CA LEU A 90 -8.08 -9.84 -2.96
C LEU A 90 -8.17 -8.33 -3.16
N ALA A 91 -8.46 -7.58 -2.09
CA ALA A 91 -8.60 -6.13 -2.11
C ALA A 91 -8.43 -5.56 -0.69
N SER A 92 -8.18 -4.26 -0.59
CA SER A 92 -8.42 -3.49 0.63
C SER A 92 -9.75 -2.77 0.56
N LEU A 93 -10.35 -2.45 1.71
CA LEU A 93 -11.58 -1.65 1.76
C LEU A 93 -11.38 -0.29 1.07
N ALA A 94 -10.22 0.35 1.25
CA ALA A 94 -9.92 1.61 0.59
C ALA A 94 -9.91 1.48 -0.94
N ASN A 95 -9.40 0.38 -1.48
CA ASN A 95 -9.46 0.14 -2.92
C ASN A 95 -10.90 -0.06 -3.39
N ILE A 96 -11.70 -0.86 -2.66
CA ILE A 96 -13.12 -1.09 -2.99
C ILE A 96 -13.91 0.23 -3.01
N LEU A 97 -13.71 1.08 -2.01
CA LEU A 97 -14.39 2.37 -1.92
C LEU A 97 -13.93 3.35 -3.00
N ALA A 98 -12.63 3.37 -3.34
CA ALA A 98 -12.13 4.19 -4.44
C ALA A 98 -12.70 3.80 -5.81
N PHE A 99 -13.07 2.53 -6.02
CA PHE A 99 -13.80 2.10 -7.23
C PHE A 99 -15.24 2.61 -7.27
N GLN A 100 -15.84 2.92 -6.11
CA GLN A 100 -17.22 3.38 -5.99
C GLN A 100 -17.36 4.90 -6.10
N GLU A 101 -16.26 5.67 -6.14
CA GLU A 101 -16.30 7.07 -6.53
C GLU A 101 -16.23 7.15 -8.07
N PRO A 102 -17.37 7.21 -8.80
CA PRO A 102 -17.32 7.67 -10.18
C PRO A 102 -16.72 9.06 -10.12
N SER A 103 -15.59 9.23 -10.82
CA SER A 103 -14.88 10.49 -11.04
C SER A 103 -15.85 11.67 -11.09
N GLN A 104 -16.06 12.36 -9.96
CA GLN A 104 -16.70 13.67 -9.95
C GLN A 104 -15.65 14.70 -10.35
N VAL A 105 -15.05 14.51 -11.53
CA VAL A 105 -14.41 15.61 -12.25
C VAL A 105 -15.48 16.16 -13.17
N GLY A 106 -16.48 16.82 -12.57
CA GLY A 106 -17.28 17.79 -13.31
C GLY A 106 -16.36 18.96 -13.68
N PRO A 107 -16.38 19.48 -14.91
CA PRO A 107 -15.64 20.70 -15.23
C PRO A 107 -16.12 21.83 -14.31
N PRO A 108 -15.25 22.77 -13.90
CA PRO A 108 -15.66 23.90 -13.09
C PRO A 108 -16.67 24.73 -13.90
N ALA A 109 -17.93 24.72 -13.46
CA ALA A 109 -18.95 25.63 -13.95
C ALA A 109 -18.75 26.98 -13.24
N THR A 110 -17.94 27.85 -13.83
CA THR A 110 -18.01 29.28 -13.56
C THR A 110 -18.29 30.01 -14.87
N GLY A 111 -19.58 30.08 -15.20
CA GLY A 111 -20.08 31.09 -16.11
C GLY A 111 -19.93 32.46 -15.48
N ALA A 112 -19.25 33.38 -16.18
CA ALA A 112 -19.46 34.81 -16.06
C ALA A 112 -19.26 35.42 -17.45
N SER A 113 -20.31 36.12 -17.89
CA SER A 113 -20.62 36.61 -19.22
C SER A 113 -19.51 37.36 -19.95
N GLN A 114 -19.33 37.04 -21.24
CA GLN A 114 -18.73 37.94 -22.21
C GLN A 114 -19.75 39.01 -22.61
N HIS A 115 -19.36 40.28 -22.55
CA HIS A 115 -20.05 41.40 -23.18
C HIS A 115 -19.33 41.69 -24.52
N PRO A 116 -20.01 41.72 -25.68
CA PRO A 116 -19.44 42.25 -26.92
C PRO A 116 -19.85 43.73 -27.11
N PRO A 117 -19.26 44.45 -28.07
CA PRO A 117 -18.98 45.89 -27.98
C PRO A 117 -20.19 46.81 -28.13
#